data_AF-A0A3D3W009-F1
#
_entry.id   AF-A0A3D3W009-F1
#
_cell.length_a   1.000
_cell.length_b   1.000
_cell.length_c   1.000
_cell.angle_alpha   90.00
_cell.angle_beta   90.00
_cell.angle_gamma   90.00
#
_symmetry.space_group_name_H-M   'P 1'
#
loop_
_entity.id
_entity.type
_entity.pdbx_description
1 polymer ?
#
loop_
_entity_poly.entity_id
_entity_poly.type
_entity_poly.pdbx_seq_one_letter_code
_entity_poly.pdbx_strand_id
1 'polypeptide(L)'
;RRIMLGTYALSAGYYDAYYLKALQMRRRIQEDFQHAFQQVDVLVGPTAPSAAFALGEKLSDPLEMYLSDICTISTNLAGLPGMSIPCGFTSDGRPIGLQLQAPALQEARLLQVATNYQNNSDWHLRQPPLAKA
;
A
#
# COMPACT_ATOMS: atom_id res chain seq x y z
N ARG A 1 -16.02 9.56 -12.65
CA ARG A 1 -15.34 8.41 -13.31
C ARG A 1 -15.59 7.08 -12.61
N ARG A 2 -15.26 6.92 -11.32
CA ARG A 2 -15.38 5.62 -10.60
C ARG A 2 -16.82 5.06 -10.54
N ILE A 3 -17.84 5.90 -10.33
CA ILE A 3 -19.26 5.47 -10.35
C ILE A 3 -19.63 4.88 -11.72
N MET A 4 -19.34 5.62 -12.80
CA MET A 4 -19.61 5.16 -14.18
C MET A 4 -18.88 3.85 -14.52
N LEU A 5 -17.63 3.69 -14.07
CA LEU A 5 -16.88 2.46 -14.26
C LEU A 5 -17.51 1.30 -13.48
N GLY A 6 -17.95 1.54 -12.24
CA GLY A 6 -18.63 0.56 -11.41
C GLY A 6 -19.96 0.10 -12.00
N THR A 7 -20.79 1.03 -12.49
CA THR A 7 -22.06 0.68 -13.14
C THR A 7 -21.84 -0.09 -14.43
N TYR A 8 -20.80 0.26 -15.21
CA TYR A 8 -20.42 -0.50 -16.40
C TYR A 8 -19.94 -1.92 -16.05
N ALA A 9 -19.01 -2.07 -15.11
CA ALA A 9 -18.45 -3.35 -14.71
C ALA A 9 -19.47 -4.32 -14.11
N LEU A 10 -20.57 -3.79 -13.54
CA LEU A 10 -21.67 -4.58 -12.98
C LEU A 10 -22.86 -4.75 -13.92
N SER A 11 -22.84 -4.13 -15.10
CA SER A 11 -23.96 -4.21 -16.05
C SER A 11 -24.13 -5.61 -16.64
N ALA A 12 -25.38 -5.98 -16.93
CA ALA A 12 -25.70 -7.25 -17.55
C ALA A 12 -24.98 -7.39 -18.90
N GLY A 13 -24.34 -8.54 -19.13
CA GLY A 13 -23.50 -8.80 -20.30
C GLY A 13 -22.02 -8.46 -20.14
N TYR A 14 -21.64 -7.63 -19.16
CA TYR A 14 -20.24 -7.27 -18.86
C TYR A 14 -19.77 -7.76 -17.49
N TYR A 15 -20.68 -8.14 -16.59
CA TYR A 15 -20.39 -8.63 -15.24
C TYR A 15 -19.33 -9.75 -15.21
N ASP A 16 -19.51 -10.80 -16.01
CA ASP A 16 -18.60 -11.95 -16.03
C ASP A 16 -17.21 -11.57 -16.54
N ALA A 17 -17.15 -10.72 -17.56
CA ALA A 17 -15.92 -10.31 -18.22
C ALA A 17 -15.05 -9.39 -17.35
N TYR A 18 -15.67 -8.61 -16.46
CA TYR A 18 -14.98 -7.63 -15.62
C TYR A 18 -15.02 -7.98 -14.13
N TYR A 19 -16.19 -7.91 -13.50
CA TYR A 19 -16.29 -8.01 -12.05
C TYR A 19 -16.00 -9.42 -11.55
N LEU A 20 -16.60 -10.45 -12.16
CA LEU A 20 -16.35 -11.84 -11.77
C LEU A 20 -14.89 -12.23 -12.01
N LYS A 21 -14.33 -11.83 -13.16
CA LYS A 21 -12.91 -12.04 -13.47
C LYS A 21 -11.97 -11.37 -12.45
N ALA A 22 -12.30 -10.14 -12.02
CA ALA A 22 -11.55 -9.45 -10.97
C ALA A 22 -11.65 -10.17 -9.61
N LEU A 23 -12.81 -10.74 -9.25
CA LEU A 23 -12.96 -11.54 -8.03
C LEU A 23 -12.13 -12.84 -8.08
N GLN A 24 -12.06 -13.49 -9.24
CA GLN A 24 -11.18 -14.66 -9.43
C GLN A 24 -9.71 -14.29 -9.26
N MET A 25 -9.28 -13.17 -9.85
CA MET A 25 -7.91 -12.66 -9.68
C MET A 25 -7.61 -12.30 -8.22
N ARG A 26 -8.57 -11.68 -7.52
CA ARG A 26 -8.46 -11.38 -6.08
C ARG A 26 -8.17 -12.64 -5.27
N ARG A 27 -8.82 -13.76 -5.59
CA ARG A 27 -8.56 -15.05 -4.93
C ARG A 27 -7.13 -15.55 -5.18
N ARG A 28 -6.62 -15.42 -6.40
CA ARG A 28 -5.23 -15.78 -6.72
C ARG A 28 -4.23 -14.96 -5.92
N ILE A 29 -4.45 -13.65 -5.80
CA ILE A 29 -3.62 -12.78 -4.96
C ILE A 29 -3.61 -13.26 -3.51
N GLN A 30 -4.78 -13.65 -2.96
CA GLN A 30 -4.87 -14.20 -1.60
C GLN A 30 -4.05 -15.50 -1.45
N GLU A 31 -4.15 -16.41 -2.42
CA GLU A 31 -3.38 -17.65 -2.46
C GLU A 31 -1.87 -17.36 -2.49
N ASP A 32 -1.41 -16.42 -3.30
CA ASP A 32 0.02 -16.06 -3.40
C ASP A 32 0.58 -15.55 -2.06
N PHE A 33 -0.16 -14.67 -1.38
CA PHE A 33 0.23 -14.23 -0.03
C PHE A 33 0.24 -15.38 0.98
N GLN A 34 -0.78 -16.25 0.95
CA GLN A 34 -0.84 -17.39 1.84
C GLN A 34 0.37 -18.32 1.65
N HIS A 35 0.80 -18.57 0.41
CA HIS A 35 2.01 -19.34 0.13
C HIS A 35 3.28 -18.62 0.60
N ALA A 36 3.38 -17.30 0.38
CA ALA A 36 4.53 -16.53 0.85
C ALA A 36 4.67 -16.61 2.38
N PHE A 37 3.56 -16.47 3.13
CA PHE A 37 3.57 -16.54 4.59
C PHE A 37 3.82 -17.94 5.16
N GLN A 38 3.91 -18.99 4.33
CA GLN A 38 4.43 -20.28 4.80
C GLN A 38 5.95 -20.23 5.03
N GLN A 39 6.64 -19.27 4.42
CA GLN A 39 8.10 -19.15 4.43
C GLN A 39 8.59 -17.96 5.26
N VAL A 40 7.75 -16.94 5.45
CA VAL A 40 8.10 -15.70 6.16
C VAL A 40 7.00 -15.27 7.11
N ASP A 41 7.38 -14.56 8.17
CA ASP A 41 6.43 -14.03 9.15
C ASP A 41 5.83 -12.67 8.79
N VAL A 42 6.58 -11.88 8.02
CA VAL A 42 6.26 -10.52 7.59
C VAL A 42 6.84 -10.31 6.19
N LEU A 43 6.07 -9.65 5.33
CA LEU A 43 6.54 -9.14 4.05
C LEU A 43 6.81 -7.64 4.16
N VAL A 44 7.84 -7.18 3.44
CA VAL A 44 8.31 -5.81 3.50
C VAL A 44 8.47 -5.26 2.09
N GLY A 45 8.05 -4.01 1.89
CA GLY A 45 8.19 -3.29 0.63
C GLY A 45 8.11 -1.78 0.84
N PRO A 46 8.31 -0.96 -0.21
CA PRO A 46 8.04 0.47 -0.11
C PRO A 46 6.53 0.72 -0.02
N THR A 47 6.09 1.72 0.77
CA THR A 47 4.66 2.10 0.82
C THR A 47 4.19 2.80 -0.46
N ALA A 48 5.10 3.49 -1.14
CA ALA A 48 4.84 4.19 -2.38
C ALA A 48 6.04 4.04 -3.33
N PRO A 49 5.84 4.06 -4.66
CA PRO A 49 6.93 3.91 -5.62
C PRO A 49 7.86 5.14 -5.68
N SER A 50 7.42 6.28 -5.17
CA SER A 50 8.19 7.51 -5.07
C SER A 50 7.88 8.22 -3.75
N ALA A 51 8.75 9.16 -3.36
CA ALA A 51 8.39 10.12 -2.32
C ALA A 51 7.21 11.02 -2.78
N ALA A 52 6.74 11.88 -1.88
CA ALA A 52 5.71 12.87 -2.19
C ALA A 52 6.08 13.64 -3.47
N PHE A 53 5.13 13.82 -4.39
CA PHE A 53 5.28 14.59 -5.62
C PHE A 53 4.69 16.00 -5.45
N ALA A 54 5.06 16.94 -6.32
CA ALA A 54 4.57 18.32 -6.24
C ALA A 54 3.08 18.43 -6.59
N LEU A 55 2.45 19.50 -6.12
CA LEU A 55 1.08 19.82 -6.52
C LEU A 55 1.02 20.01 -8.04
N GLY A 56 0.08 19.32 -8.68
CA GLY A 56 -0.11 19.38 -10.12
C GLY A 56 0.64 18.33 -10.94
N GLU A 57 1.65 17.65 -10.35
CA GLU A 57 2.58 16.80 -11.10
C GLU A 57 1.93 15.55 -11.71
N LYS A 58 0.87 15.00 -11.08
CA LYS A 58 0.13 13.81 -11.54
C LYS A 58 -1.31 14.09 -11.96
N LEU A 59 -1.60 15.32 -12.40
CA LEU A 59 -2.96 15.71 -12.81
C LEU A 59 -3.26 15.44 -14.29
N SER A 60 -2.22 15.29 -15.13
CA SER A 60 -2.34 15.11 -16.57
C SER A 60 -2.85 13.73 -16.97
N ASP A 61 -2.46 12.68 -16.26
CA ASP A 61 -2.92 11.31 -16.51
C ASP A 61 -3.55 10.69 -15.25
N PRO A 62 -4.86 10.38 -15.27
CA PRO A 62 -5.52 9.66 -14.19
C PRO A 62 -4.86 8.31 -13.82
N LEU A 63 -4.12 7.68 -14.74
CA LEU A 63 -3.41 6.42 -14.49
C LEU A 63 -2.16 6.62 -13.63
N GLU A 64 -1.43 7.73 -13.80
CA GLU A 64 -0.26 8.05 -12.97
C GLU A 64 -0.63 8.15 -11.49
N MET A 65 -1.82 8.70 -11.22
CA MET A 65 -2.35 8.74 -9.86
C MET A 65 -2.61 7.32 -9.32
N TYR A 66 -3.16 6.41 -10.12
CA TYR A 66 -3.44 5.03 -9.70
C TYR A 66 -2.16 4.22 -9.43
N LEU A 67 -1.07 4.51 -10.16
CA LEU A 67 0.23 3.88 -9.93
C LEU A 67 0.83 4.24 -8.57
N SER A 68 0.35 5.30 -7.91
CA SER A 68 0.79 5.64 -6.55
C SER A 68 0.44 4.53 -5.54
N ASP A 69 -0.63 3.77 -5.78
CA ASP A 69 -1.10 2.70 -4.90
C ASP A 69 -0.60 1.31 -5.29
N ILE A 70 0.32 1.21 -6.27
CA ILE A 70 0.79 -0.07 -6.81
C ILE A 70 1.39 -0.99 -5.74
N CYS A 71 2.04 -0.41 -4.73
CA CYS A 71 2.66 -1.15 -3.64
C CYS A 71 1.65 -1.58 -2.56
N THR A 72 0.54 -0.87 -2.41
CA THR A 72 -0.38 -1.03 -1.26
C THR A 72 -1.63 -1.84 -1.58
N ILE A 73 -2.14 -1.74 -2.81
CA ILE A 73 -3.44 -2.31 -3.21
C ILE A 73 -3.55 -3.82 -3.00
N SER A 74 -2.45 -4.55 -3.19
CA SER A 74 -2.38 -6.00 -3.03
C SER A 74 -2.75 -6.44 -1.61
N THR A 75 -2.36 -5.66 -0.59
CA THR A 75 -2.72 -5.86 0.82
C THR A 75 -4.23 -5.85 1.04
N ASN A 76 -4.92 -4.86 0.44
CA ASN A 76 -6.37 -4.70 0.60
C ASN A 76 -7.12 -5.82 -0.11
N LEU A 77 -6.67 -6.19 -1.32
CA LEU A 77 -7.26 -7.27 -2.10
C LEU A 77 -7.10 -8.62 -1.37
N ALA A 78 -5.93 -8.85 -0.77
CA ALA A 78 -5.65 -10.02 0.03
C ALA A 78 -6.44 -10.06 1.35
N GLY A 79 -6.83 -8.90 1.88
CA GLY A 79 -7.52 -8.79 3.18
C GLY A 79 -6.57 -8.96 4.36
N LEU A 80 -5.35 -8.46 4.22
CA LEU A 80 -4.27 -8.58 5.21
C LEU A 80 -4.09 -7.28 5.99
N PRO A 81 -3.57 -7.35 7.23
CA PRO A 81 -3.08 -6.17 7.92
C PRO A 81 -1.82 -5.61 7.22
N GLY A 82 -1.78 -4.30 7.07
CA GLY A 82 -0.63 -3.56 6.53
C GLY A 82 -0.34 -2.32 7.37
N MET A 83 0.95 -2.00 7.53
CA MET A 83 1.42 -0.85 8.31
C MET A 83 2.49 -0.11 7.52
N SER A 84 2.45 1.22 7.52
CA SER A 84 3.53 2.05 6.98
C SER A 84 4.29 2.69 8.14
N ILE A 85 5.62 2.57 8.14
CA ILE A 85 6.52 3.20 9.11
C ILE A 85 7.58 4.05 8.39
N PRO A 86 8.10 5.13 9.00
CA PRO A 86 9.13 5.95 8.39
C PRO A 86 10.46 5.19 8.32
N CYS A 87 11.14 5.20 7.18
CA CYS A 87 12.39 4.44 6.99
C CYS A 87 13.54 5.26 6.37
N GLY A 88 13.39 6.58 6.31
CA GLY A 88 14.42 7.46 5.78
C GLY A 88 13.84 8.67 5.05
N PHE A 89 14.73 9.35 4.36
CA PHE A 89 14.42 10.53 3.58
C PHE A 89 15.12 10.45 2.22
N THR A 90 14.53 11.05 1.21
CA THR A 90 15.21 11.32 -0.06
C THR A 90 16.33 12.34 0.11
N SER A 91 17.18 12.49 -0.91
CA SER A 91 18.25 13.50 -0.92
C SER A 91 17.73 14.94 -0.78
N ASP A 92 16.50 15.22 -1.21
CA ASP A 92 15.80 16.50 -1.06
C ASP A 92 14.94 16.58 0.22
N GLY A 93 15.07 15.62 1.14
CA GLY A 93 14.48 15.69 2.49
C GLY A 93 13.01 15.28 2.57
N ARG A 94 12.46 14.56 1.59
CA ARG A 94 11.08 14.05 1.64
C ARG A 94 11.04 12.69 2.38
N PRO A 95 10.07 12.46 3.29
CA PRO A 95 9.96 11.19 3.99
C PRO A 95 9.73 9.99 3.05
N ILE A 96 10.34 8.85 3.39
CA ILE A 96 10.15 7.56 2.72
C ILE A 96 9.43 6.60 3.69
N GLY A 97 8.41 5.91 3.20
CA GLY A 97 7.64 4.91 3.96
C GLY A 97 8.03 3.48 3.62
N LEU A 98 8.21 2.66 4.65
CA LEU A 98 8.36 1.21 4.59
C LEU A 98 7.03 0.57 4.96
N GLN A 99 6.50 -0.25 4.06
CA GLN A 99 5.31 -1.04 4.26
C GLN A 99 5.68 -2.40 4.86
N LEU A 100 4.99 -2.75 5.94
CA LEU A 100 5.01 -4.07 6.57
C LEU A 100 3.66 -4.73 6.37
N GLN A 101 3.65 -6.00 6.02
CA GLN A 101 2.43 -6.82 5.85
C GLN A 101 2.59 -8.11 6.65
N ALA A 102 1.53 -8.53 7.34
CA ALA A 102 1.52 -9.77 8.11
C ALA A 102 0.31 -10.65 7.71
N PRO A 103 0.28 -11.93 8.11
CA PRO A 103 -0.89 -12.77 7.94
C PRO A 103 -2.14 -12.14 8.61
N ALA A 104 -3.33 -12.59 8.19
CA ALA A 104 -4.58 -12.11 8.74
C ALA A 104 -4.60 -12.22 10.27
N LEU A 105 -5.11 -11.18 10.95
CA LEU A 105 -5.23 -11.07 12.41
C LEU A 105 -3.90 -11.10 13.19
N GLN A 106 -2.79 -10.73 12.54
CA GLN A 106 -1.45 -10.64 13.13
C GLN A 106 -0.97 -9.19 13.30
N GLU A 107 -1.86 -8.25 13.60
CA GLU A 107 -1.52 -6.83 13.81
C GLU A 107 -0.50 -6.66 14.96
N ALA A 108 -0.60 -7.48 16.00
CA ALA A 108 0.35 -7.49 17.11
C ALA A 108 1.79 -7.74 16.64
N ARG A 109 1.97 -8.63 15.65
CA ARG A 109 3.28 -8.92 15.04
C ARG A 109 3.81 -7.69 14.30
N LEU A 110 2.97 -6.98 13.53
CA LEU A 110 3.37 -5.75 12.87
C LEU A 110 3.83 -4.69 13.87
N LEU A 111 3.08 -4.51 14.96
CA LEU A 111 3.43 -3.56 16.02
C LEU A 111 4.75 -3.92 16.71
N GLN A 112 5.02 -5.21 16.93
CA GLN A 112 6.29 -5.67 17.50
C GLN A 112 7.47 -5.37 16.57
N VAL A 113 7.33 -5.68 15.28
CA VAL A 113 8.36 -5.40 14.27
C VAL A 113 8.61 -3.91 14.14
N ALA A 114 7.55 -3.10 14.04
CA ALA A 114 7.64 -1.64 14.01
C ALA A 114 8.30 -1.06 15.27
N THR A 115 7.96 -1.58 16.44
CA THR A 115 8.56 -1.17 17.72
C THR A 115 10.05 -1.49 17.76
N ASN A 116 10.46 -2.68 17.30
CA ASN A 116 11.88 -3.01 17.23
C ASN A 116 12.61 -2.13 16.22
N TYR A 117 12.01 -1.89 15.06
CA TYR A 117 12.57 -1.02 14.02
C TYR A 117 12.74 0.43 14.52
N GLN A 118 11.72 0.99 15.18
CA GLN A 118 11.81 2.35 15.72
C GLN A 118 12.85 2.45 16.83
N ASN A 119 13.03 1.42 17.67
CA ASN A 119 14.03 1.45 18.74
C ASN A 119 15.47 1.39 18.22
N ASN A 120 15.66 0.92 16.99
CA ASN A 120 16.96 0.86 16.30
C ASN A 120 17.10 1.94 15.21
N SER A 121 16.23 2.96 15.21
CA SER A 121 16.30 4.10 14.31
C SER A 121 15.81 5.38 14.98
N ASP A 122 15.98 6.51 14.32
CA ASP A 122 15.54 7.82 14.81
C ASP A 122 14.55 8.50 13.84
N TRP A 123 14.14 7.82 12.76
CA TRP A 123 13.27 8.38 11.73
C TRP A 123 11.96 8.96 12.28
N HIS A 124 11.39 8.29 13.28
CA HIS A 124 10.15 8.69 13.95
C HIS A 124 10.29 9.97 14.79
N LEU A 125 11.53 10.37 15.14
CA LEU A 125 11.83 11.60 15.87
C LEU A 125 12.01 12.81 14.96
N ARG A 126 12.14 12.60 13.65
CA ARG A 126 12.40 13.67 12.67
C ARG A 126 11.10 14.41 12.36
N GLN A 127 11.02 15.65 12.82
CA GLN A 127 9.87 16.53 12.61
C GLN A 127 10.24 17.69 11.67
N PRO A 128 9.33 18.13 10.79
CA PRO A 128 9.54 19.36 10.04
C PRO A 128 9.56 20.55 11.01
N PRO A 129 10.24 21.66 10.66
CA PRO A 129 10.11 22.89 11.43
C PRO A 129 8.64 23.30 11.46
N LEU A 130 8.13 23.60 12.66
CA LEU A 130 6.78 24.16 12.81
C LEU A 130 6.72 25.45 11.98
N ALA A 131 5.69 25.58 11.16
CA ALA A 131 5.44 26.83 10.44
C ALA A 131 5.34 27.96 11.47
N LYS A 132 6.16 29.01 11.33
CA LYS A 132 5.98 30.22 12.13
C LYS A 132 4.60 30.79 11.77
N ALA A 133 3.80 31.05 12.80
CA ALA A 133 2.50 31.70 12.68
C ALA A 133 2.62 33.08 12.00
#